data_AF-W9T424-F1
#
_entry.id   AF-W9T424-F1
#
_cell.length_a   1.000
_cell.length_b   1.000
_cell.length_c   1.000
_cell.angle_alpha   90.00
_cell.angle_beta   90.00
_cell.angle_gamma   90.00
#
_symmetry.space_group_name_H-M   'P 1'
#
loop_
_entity.id
_entity.type
_entity.pdbx_description
1 polymer ?
#
loop_
_entity_poly.entity_id
_entity_poly.type
_entity_poly.pdbx_seq_one_letter_code
_entity_poly.pdbx_strand_id
1 'polypeptide(L)' 'MPSDETTQLRAALEETIQVLERTRHSFKSRELGQLRRRLLDLLEQLEEPQADSDPA' A
#
# COMPACT_ATOMS: atom_id res chain seq x y z
N MET A 1 -0.34 -13.24 -14.08
CA MET A 1 0.80 -13.37 -13.14
C MET A 1 1.28 -11.97 -12.83
N PRO A 2 1.38 -11.57 -11.55
CA PRO A 2 1.93 -10.25 -11.21
C PRO A 2 3.36 -10.15 -11.77
N SER A 3 3.74 -8.98 -12.28
CA SER A 3 5.12 -8.75 -12.71
C SER A 3 6.04 -8.69 -11.50
N ASP A 4 7.35 -8.93 -11.71
CA ASP A 4 8.37 -8.77 -10.67
C ASP A 4 8.34 -7.35 -10.07
N GLU A 5 8.03 -6.35 -10.90
CA GLU A 5 7.87 -4.95 -10.48
C GLU A 5 6.66 -4.75 -9.55
N THR A 6 5.50 -5.33 -9.87
CA THR A 6 4.33 -5.30 -8.99
C THR A 6 4.61 -5.98 -7.65
N THR A 7 5.36 -7.09 -7.66
CA THR A 7 5.74 -7.81 -6.44
C THR A 7 6.69 -6.98 -5.58
N GLN A 8 7.69 -6.34 -6.18
CA GLN A 8 8.61 -5.44 -5.47
C GLN A 8 7.89 -4.21 -4.91
N LEU A 9 6.97 -3.61 -5.68
CA LEU A 9 6.17 -2.47 -5.22
C LEU A 9 5.31 -2.84 -4.02
N ARG A 10 4.63 -3.99 -4.06
CA ARG A 10 3.84 -4.52 -2.94
C ARG A 10 4.69 -4.67 -1.69
N ALA A 11 5.84 -5.33 -1.80
CA ALA A 11 6.75 -5.52 -0.67
C ALA A 11 7.24 -4.19 -0.07
N ALA A 12 7.58 -3.20 -0.93
CA ALA A 12 7.99 -1.88 -0.48
C ALA A 12 6.88 -1.11 0.25
N LEU A 13 5.62 -1.24 -0.20
CA LEU A 13 4.45 -0.65 0.47
C LEU A 13 4.21 -1.29 1.84
N GLU A 14 4.24 -2.61 1.92
CA GLU A 14 4.10 -3.38 3.17
C GLU A 14 5.19 -2.98 4.18
N GLU A 15 6.45 -2.91 3.76
CA GLU A 15 7.56 -2.47 4.61
C GLU A 15 7.35 -1.03 5.12
N THR A 16 6.96 -0.12 4.23
CA THR A 16 6.72 1.29 4.58
C THR A 16 5.61 1.42 5.63
N ILE A 17 4.50 0.70 5.44
CA ILE A 17 3.39 0.66 6.41
C ILE A 17 3.89 0.16 7.77
N GLN A 18 4.66 -0.93 7.80
CA GLN A 18 5.21 -1.46 9.06
C GLN A 18 6.12 -0.46 9.78
N VAL A 19 6.96 0.28 9.04
CA VAL A 19 7.79 1.35 9.62
C VAL A 19 6.91 2.46 10.21
N LEU A 20 5.89 2.92 9.49
CA LEU A 20 4.95 3.93 9.98
C LEU A 20 4.21 3.46 11.24
N GLU A 21 3.84 2.18 11.32
CA GLU A 21 3.18 1.62 12.51
C GLU A 21 4.10 1.54 13.72
N ARG A 22 5.33 1.03 13.55
CA ARG A 22 6.32 0.95 14.63
C ARG A 22 6.69 2.35 15.15
N THR A 23 6.71 3.35 14.28
CA THR A 23 7.10 4.73 14.61
C THR A 23 5.94 5.63 15.01
N ARG A 24 4.69 5.16 14.94
CA ARG A 24 3.48 5.97 15.24
C ARG A 24 3.49 6.58 16.65
N HIS A 25 4.15 5.92 17.60
CA HIS A 25 4.23 6.37 18.99
C HIS A 25 5.30 7.45 19.17
N SER A 26 6.36 7.41 18.36
CA SER A 26 7.42 8.42 18.33
C SER A 26 6.98 9.71 17.62
N PHE A 27 6.06 9.59 16.66
CA PHE A 27 5.54 10.71 15.88
C PHE A 27 4.00 10.67 15.88
N LYS A 28 3.36 11.41 16.79
CA LYS A 28 1.89 11.59 16.83
C LYS A 28 1.39 12.52 15.70
N SER A 29 1.97 12.43 14.51
CA SER A 29 1.60 13.25 13.37
C SER A 29 0.33 12.71 12.73
N ARG A 30 -0.70 13.58 12.63
CA ARG A 30 -1.94 13.25 11.92
C ARG A 30 -1.68 12.97 10.43
N GLU A 31 -0.69 13.63 9.84
CA GLU A 31 -0.29 13.43 8.44
C GLU A 31 0.28 12.03 8.23
N LEU A 32 1.14 11.53 9.13
CA LEU A 32 1.66 10.16 9.03
C LEU A 32 0.55 9.12 9.18
N GLY A 33 -0.42 9.36 10.07
CA GLY A 33 -1.60 8.50 10.19
C GLY A 33 -2.51 8.52 8.95
N GLN A 34 -2.60 9.65 8.24
CA GLN A 34 -3.29 9.73 6.94
C GLN A 34 -2.50 9.01 5.85
N LEU A 35 -1.19 9.20 5.79
CA LEU A 35 -0.32 8.53 4.83
C LEU A 35 -0.42 7.01 4.96
N ARG A 36 -0.33 6.47 6.19
CA ARG A 36 -0.49 5.03 6.44
C ARG A 36 -1.80 4.48 5.85
N ARG A 37 -2.92 5.19 6.06
CA ARG A 37 -4.23 4.77 5.54
C ARG A 37 -4.25 4.75 4.01
N ARG A 38 -3.75 5.82 3.36
CA ARG A 38 -3.68 5.87 1.90
C ARG A 38 -2.82 4.74 1.31
N LEU A 39 -1.73 4.37 1.98
CA LEU A 39 -0.88 3.25 1.55
C LEU A 39 -1.57 1.90 1.69
N LEU A 40 -2.36 1.69 2.76
CA LEU A 40 -3.18 0.48 2.91
C LEU A 40 -4.23 0.38 1.79
N ASP A 41 -4.95 1.47 1.50
CA ASP A 41 -5.96 1.49 0.44
C ASP A 41 -5.35 1.17 -0.95
N LEU A 42 -4.14 1.67 -1.22
CA LEU A 42 -3.41 1.36 -2.46
C LEU A 42 -2.94 -0.09 -2.51
N LEU A 43 -2.53 -0.65 -1.38
CA LEU A 43 -2.13 -2.05 -1.30
C LEU A 43 -3.31 -2.96 -1.61
N GLU A 44 -4.49 -2.68 -1.04
CA GLU A 44 -5.75 -3.40 -1.32
C GLU A 44 -6.11 -3.37 -2.81
N GLN A 45 -6.01 -2.20 -3.46
CA GLN A 45 -6.25 -2.04 -4.90
C GLN A 45 -5.29 -2.84 -5.78
N LEU A 46 -4.07 -3.11 -5.31
CA LEU A 46 -3.10 -3.95 -6.00
C LEU A 46 -3.37 -5.45 -5.79
N GLU A 47 -4.15 -5.82 -4.77
CA GLU A 47 -4.58 -7.21 -4.55
C GLU A 47 -5.85 -7.55 -5.34
N GLU A 48 -6.69 -6.57 -5.63
CA GLU A 48 -7.83 -6.75 -6.52
C GLU A 48 -7.32 -7.10 -7.93
N PRO A 49 -7.59 -8.32 -8.43
CA PRO A 49 -7.28 -8.63 -9.81
C PRO A 49 -8.09 -7.63 -10.63
N GLN A 50 -7.39 -6.78 -11.42
CA GLN A 50 -8.04 -5.90 -12.37
C GLN A 50 -8.97 -6.78 -13.22
N ALA A 51 -10.26 -6.76 -12.91
CA ALA A 51 -11.28 -7.33 -13.77
C ALA A 51 -11.18 -6.48 -15.04
N ASP A 52 -10.56 -7.07 -16.06
CA ASP A 52 -10.43 -6.53 -17.41
C ASP A 52 -11.66 -5.69 -17.71
N SER A 53 -11.49 -4.37 -17.70
CA SER A 53 -12.44 -3.48 -18.33
C SER A 53 -12.15 -3.58 -19.82
N ASP A 54 -12.66 -4.66 -20.42
CA ASP A 54 -12.83 -4.79 -21.87
C ASP A 54 -14.28 -4.42 -22.19
N PRO A 55 -14.58 -3.17 -22.56
CA PRO A 55 -15.86 -2.84 -23.16
C PRO A 55 -15.83 -3.32 -24.61
N ALA A 56 -16.72 -4.27 -24.89
CA ALA A 56 -17.06 -4.82 -26.19
C ALA A 56 -17.20 -3.79 -27.34
#